data_AF-A0A1C4DME0-F1
#
_entry.id   AF-A0A1C4DME0-F1
#
_cell.length_a   1.000
_cell.length_b   1.000
_cell.length_c   1.000
_cell.angle_alpha   90.00
_cell.angle_beta   90.00
_cell.angle_gamma   90.00
#
_symmetry.space_group_name_H-M   'P 1'
#
loop_
_entity.id
_entity.type
_entity.pdbx_description
1 polymer ?
#
loop_
_entity_poly.entity_id
_entity_poly.type
_entity_poly.pdbx_seq_one_letter_code
_entity_poly.pdbx_strand_id
1 'polypeptide(L)' 'MYYVQFNDKSRKEITGVFLAPQPAEFFPFQGAVEDDDPRLAAVSELIGVMSMSGGNNAPVNE' A
#
# COMPACT_ATOMS: atom_id res chain seq x y z
N MET A 1 -11.53 -2.02 9.21
CA MET A 1 -11.09 -0.62 9.00
C MET A 1 -9.58 -0.52 8.86
N TYR A 2 -9.10 0.07 7.76
CA TYR A 2 -7.69 0.40 7.50
C TYR A 2 -7.51 1.90 7.33
N TYR A 3 -6.31 2.40 7.63
CA TYR A 3 -5.90 3.76 7.26
C TYR A 3 -5.12 3.71 5.96
N VAL A 4 -5.39 4.62 5.04
CA VAL A 4 -4.78 4.61 3.71
C VAL A 4 -4.34 5.99 3.28
N GLN A 5 -3.33 6.04 2.42
CA GLN A 5 -2.92 7.24 1.69
C GLN A 5 -3.50 7.20 0.28
N PHE A 6 -4.08 8.31 -0.16
CA PHE A 6 -4.53 8.51 -1.53
C PHE A 6 -3.48 9.26 -2.36
N ASN A 7 -3.51 9.11 -3.67
CA ASN A 7 -2.65 9.89 -4.57
C ASN A 7 -2.90 11.42 -4.44
N ASP A 8 -4.15 11.83 -4.23
CA ASP A 8 -4.57 13.23 -4.17
C ASP A 8 -5.88 13.44 -3.38
N LYS A 9 -6.42 14.68 -3.45
CA LYS A 9 -7.69 15.07 -2.79
C LYS A 9 -8.93 14.38 -3.35
N SER A 10 -8.87 13.80 -4.55
CA SER A 10 -10.01 13.08 -5.16
C SER A 10 -10.28 11.75 -4.46
N ARG A 11 -9.29 11.22 -3.71
CA ARG A 11 -9.37 9.97 -2.96
C ARG A 11 -9.76 8.77 -3.81
N LYS A 12 -9.41 8.76 -5.10
CA LYS A 12 -9.79 7.67 -6.01
C LYS A 12 -8.84 6.49 -5.96
N GLU A 13 -7.54 6.76 -5.86
CA GLU A 13 -6.49 5.73 -5.89
C GLU A 13 -5.77 5.70 -4.55
N ILE A 14 -5.63 4.51 -3.99
CA ILE A 14 -4.85 4.28 -2.78
C ILE A 14 -3.41 3.97 -3.19
N THR A 15 -2.45 4.63 -2.55
CA THR A 15 -1.01 4.45 -2.79
C THR A 15 -0.27 3.86 -1.60
N GLY A 16 -0.92 3.75 -0.44
CA GLY A 16 -0.36 3.13 0.76
C GLY A 16 -1.42 2.72 1.77
N VAL A 17 -1.12 1.69 2.57
CA VAL A 17 -2.00 1.14 3.62
C VAL A 17 -1.24 1.15 4.95
N PHE A 18 -1.94 1.54 6.01
CA PHE A 18 -1.44 1.67 7.37
C PHE A 18 -2.43 1.06 8.36
N LEU A 19 -1.92 0.65 9.52
CA LEU A 19 -2.75 0.15 10.62
C LEU A 19 -3.27 1.26 11.54
N ALA A 20 -2.81 2.50 11.36
CA ALA A 20 -3.15 3.66 12.18
C ALA A 20 -3.02 4.98 11.39
N PRO A 21 -3.68 6.08 11.83
CA PRO A 21 -3.51 7.38 11.20
C PRO A 21 -2.04 7.82 11.19
N GLN A 22 -1.60 8.42 10.10
CA GLN A 22 -0.25 8.95 9.95
C GLN A 22 -0.23 10.46 10.22
N PRO A 23 0.94 11.09 10.46
CA PRO A 23 1.01 12.54 10.61
C PRO A 23 0.58 13.24 9.31
N ALA A 24 -0.39 14.15 9.42
CA ALA A 24 -0.96 14.86 8.26
C ALA A 24 0.04 15.74 7.51
N GLU A 25 1.14 16.15 8.15
CA GLU A 25 2.25 16.88 7.53
C GLU A 25 2.92 16.09 6.40
N PHE A 26 3.06 14.77 6.56
CA PHE A 26 3.68 13.89 5.57
C PHE A 26 2.65 13.16 4.71
N PHE A 27 1.45 12.93 5.25
CA PHE A 27 0.37 12.18 4.62
C PHE A 27 -0.92 13.01 4.57
N PRO A 28 -0.95 14.10 3.77
CA PRO A 28 -2.04 15.07 3.78
C PRO A 28 -3.33 14.55 3.15
N PHE A 29 -3.22 13.53 2.29
CA PHE A 29 -4.36 12.89 1.61
C PHE A 29 -4.60 11.49 2.16
N GLN A 30 -4.70 11.36 3.48
CA GLN A 30 -5.04 10.09 4.13
C GLN A 30 -6.53 9.99 4.47
N GLY A 31 -7.00 8.78 4.74
CA GLY A 31 -8.35 8.51 5.25
C GLY A 31 -8.51 7.10 5.77
N ALA A 32 -9.62 6.84 6.45
CA ALA A 32 -10.01 5.49 6.86
C ALA A 32 -10.96 4.88 5.81
N VAL A 33 -10.76 3.60 5.53
CA VAL A 33 -11.62 2.79 4.65
C VAL A 33 -11.99 1.49 5.34
N GLU A 34 -13.11 0.90 4.97
CA GLU A 34 -13.48 -0.43 5.47
C GLU A 34 -12.64 -1.52 4.81
N ASP A 35 -12.65 -2.70 5.40
CA ASP A 35 -11.91 -3.87 4.91
C ASP A 35 -12.45 -4.44 3.59
N ASP A 36 -13.72 -4.15 3.28
CA ASP A 36 -14.37 -4.50 2.02
C ASP A 36 -14.18 -3.45 0.91
N ASP A 37 -13.39 -2.39 1.16
CA ASP A 37 -13.16 -1.35 0.17
C ASP A 37 -12.44 -1.93 -1.06
N PRO A 38 -13.06 -1.90 -2.26
CA PRO A 38 -12.51 -2.55 -3.44
C PRO A 38 -11.17 -1.96 -3.87
N ARG A 39 -10.83 -0.74 -3.45
CA ARG A 39 -9.54 -0.11 -3.75
C ARG A 39 -8.38 -0.75 -2.99
N LEU A 40 -8.63 -1.44 -1.87
CA LEU A 40 -7.59 -2.18 -1.14
C LEU A 40 -7.07 -3.38 -1.92
N ALA A 41 -7.92 -4.02 -2.74
CA ALA A 41 -7.51 -5.12 -3.61
C ALA A 41 -6.46 -4.67 -4.64
N ALA A 42 -6.66 -3.49 -5.24
CA ALA A 42 -5.73 -2.90 -6.19
C ALA A 42 -4.34 -2.60 -5.57
N VAL A 43 -4.30 -2.27 -4.27
CA VAL A 43 -3.04 -2.02 -3.56
C VAL A 43 -2.33 -3.33 -3.19
N SER A 44 -3.08 -4.37 -2.84
CA SER A 44 -2.52 -5.70 -2.53
C SER A 44 -1.78 -6.28 -3.72
N GLU A 45 -2.24 -6.02 -4.96
CA GLU A 45 -1.49 -6.39 -6.17
C GLU A 45 -0.18 -5.60 -6.29
N LEU A 46 -0.19 -4.29 -6.00
CA LEU A 46 0.99 -3.43 -6.07
C LEU A 46 2.05 -3.79 -5.00
N ILE A 47 1.62 -4.09 -3.78
CA ILE A 47 2.51 -4.53 -2.67
C ILE A 47 2.96 -5.98 -2.87
N GLY A 48 2.12 -6.83 -3.45
CA GLY A 48 2.46 -8.19 -3.85
C GLY A 48 3.64 -8.23 -4.84
N VAL A 49 3.72 -7.24 -5.74
CA VAL A 49 4.86 -7.09 -6.67
C VAL A 49 6.14 -6.68 -5.92
N MET A 50 6.04 -5.85 -4.87
CA MET A 50 7.22 -5.45 -4.08
C MET A 50 7.77 -6.59 -3.20
N SER A 51 6.92 -7.51 -2.74
CA SER A 51 7.35 -8.68 -1.95
C SER A 51 7.96 -9.82 -2.78
N MET A 52 7.77 -9.81 -4.11
CA MET A 52 8.34 -10.82 -5.03
C MET A 52 9.65 -10.39 -5.71
N SER A 53 10.36 -9.39 -5.16
CA SER A 53 11.70 -8.99 -5.63
C SER A 53 12.84 -9.32 -4.65
N GLY A 54 12.56 -10.16 -3.65
CA GLY A 54 13.58 -10.75 -2.78
C GLY A 54 14.05 -12.12 -3.26
N GLY A 55 15.13 -12.15 -4.06
CA GLY A 55 15.92 -13.37 -4.27
C GLY A 55 16.27 -13.69 -5.71
N ASN A 56 17.12 -12.88 -6.33
CA ASN A 56 17.87 -13.33 -7.51
C ASN A 56 18.69 -14.57 -7.15
N ASN A 57 18.54 -15.61 -7.97
CA ASN A 57 19.38 -16.80 -8.00
C ASN A 57 20.87 -16.43 -8.00
N ALA A 58 21.59 -16.81 -6.95
CA ALA A 58 23.03 -17.06 -7.06
C ALA A 58 23.21 -18.59 -7.17
N PRO A 59 23.82 -19.13 -8.23
CA PRO A 59 24.21 -20.53 -8.24
C PRO A 59 25.26 -20.75 -7.15
N VAL A 60 24.97 -21.65 -6.22
CA VAL A 60 25.97 -22.17 -5.29
C VAL A 60 26.83 -23.13 -6.12
N ASN A 61 28.02 -22.68 -6.51
CA ASN A 61 29.05 -23.59 -7.01
C ASN A 61 29.60 -24.38 -5.81
N GLU A 62 29.45 -25.70 -5.84
CA GLU A 62 30.31 -26.65 -5.12
C GLU A 62 31.25 -27.34 -6.12
#